data_AF-A0AAC9ISE4-F1
#
_entry.id   AF-A0AAC9ISE4-F1
#
_cell.length_a   1.000
_cell.length_b   1.000
_cell.length_c   1.000
_cell.angle_alpha   90.00
_cell.angle_beta   90.00
_cell.angle_gamma   90.00
#
_symmetry.space_group_name_H-M   'P 1'
#
loop_
_entity.id
_entity.type
_entity.pdbx_description
1 polymer ?
#
loop_
_entity_poly.entity_id
_entity_poly.type
_entity_poly.pdbx_seq_one_letter_code
_entity_poly.pdbx_strand_id
1 'polypeptide(L)'
;MKKKITTLFLLALGAGMYAQTPDPIGMGVGTALVPNKSAILDIAASKKGVLIPRIALNDVKVFGLEGDSKTESMLVFNDKGTAAKGFYYWTNNTTTPAESKWELITSESVLNQKIDELKNYVDTEIKKITNIVDGANLSYLVAFNPTGGANGKGEFSYLVPDGSGGYTQKAITFAELIALSETKTFMKAEMHKIKDPNDETGKTEVEVVKAYYYFNEDAVNAWLIAGNDIKDINDPVKGIPFTSGFKIDVVGTVSSNLEQVFNDNRKFIDKFITKSEGNVFAEVVNNEVKLYYIDKTNGKTEVNFNTLETKTNIQKTIVDASGKEGTYTDATLGTLKEGQILFKYKSEELDANQQPVNYYLNITEEVKNSFNHQDIKDELNKYLTQGGNVYYGEITTGDGKFVLYHLIDNGDGTFTKKPIDISENIIETIKTNDKVTELIKEKTKEIVENNVTTETGEVIGGFKVFKTIVSASVVQGETSDGTKVDYNTTFSESIKLEKFSRLLNVEILDDKGQVVLTTVTDVKAGSADQGKTPVEFRFGVGKMYAPLASGKQYDVILRYISDEKFTPTK
;
A
#
# COMPACT_ATOMS: atom_id res chain seq x y z
N MET A 1 -1.18 12.43 46.86
CA MET A 1 -1.04 11.25 45.96
C MET A 1 -2.23 11.15 44.98
N LYS A 2 -2.42 12.09 44.04
CA LYS A 2 -3.60 12.13 43.15
C LYS A 2 -3.29 12.53 41.69
N LYS A 3 -2.11 12.19 41.16
CA LYS A 3 -1.71 12.57 39.78
C LYS A 3 -1.12 11.43 38.93
N LYS A 4 -1.19 10.17 39.36
CA LYS A 4 -0.55 9.04 38.64
C LYS A 4 -1.50 7.93 38.15
N ILE A 5 -2.80 8.00 38.45
CA ILE A 5 -3.76 6.95 38.07
C ILE A 5 -4.38 7.21 36.68
N THR A 6 -4.56 8.47 36.28
CA THR A 6 -5.19 8.83 35.00
C THR A 6 -4.30 8.50 33.78
N THR A 7 -2.98 8.62 33.92
CA THR A 7 -2.03 8.32 32.82
C THR A 7 -1.92 6.82 32.54
N LEU A 8 -2.11 5.97 33.55
CA LEU A 8 -2.09 4.52 33.38
C LEU A 8 -3.38 4.00 32.69
N PHE A 9 -4.50 4.70 32.90
CA PHE A 9 -5.78 4.38 32.26
C PHE A 9 -5.83 4.81 30.78
N LEU A 10 -5.12 5.89 30.41
CA LEU A 10 -4.98 6.31 29.00
C LEU A 10 -3.98 5.46 28.20
N LEU A 11 -2.95 4.88 28.84
CA LEU A 11 -2.04 3.95 28.16
C LEU A 11 -2.68 2.58 27.88
N ALA A 12 -3.65 2.15 28.70
CA ALA A 12 -4.39 0.91 28.51
C ALA A 12 -5.45 0.99 27.40
N LEU A 13 -5.91 2.21 27.05
CA LEU A 13 -6.83 2.45 25.92
C LEU A 13 -6.11 2.55 24.56
N GLY A 14 -4.78 2.75 24.56
CA GLY A 14 -3.97 2.83 23.33
C GLY A 14 -3.44 1.49 22.82
N ALA A 15 -3.57 0.40 23.57
CA ALA A 15 -3.02 -0.91 23.21
C ALA A 15 -3.95 -1.78 22.34
N GLY A 16 -5.17 -1.32 22.04
CA GLY A 16 -6.19 -2.09 21.31
C GLY A 16 -6.34 -1.77 19.82
N MET A 17 -5.54 -0.85 19.25
CA MET A 17 -5.74 -0.36 17.88
C MET A 17 -4.51 -0.52 16.99
N TYR A 18 -3.92 -1.70 17.00
CA TYR A 18 -3.43 -2.24 15.72
C TYR A 18 -4.51 -3.20 15.24
N ALA A 19 -5.53 -2.65 14.59
CA ALA A 19 -6.28 -3.45 13.65
C ALA A 19 -5.26 -3.87 12.59
N GLN A 20 -4.68 -5.07 12.74
CA GLN A 20 -4.12 -5.77 11.60
C GLN A 20 -5.24 -5.73 10.57
N THR A 21 -5.07 -4.98 9.48
CA THR A 21 -5.91 -5.17 8.30
C THR A 21 -5.82 -6.66 8.02
N PRO A 22 -6.91 -7.42 8.20
CA PRO A 22 -6.84 -8.86 7.99
C PRO A 22 -6.31 -9.06 6.58
N ASP A 23 -5.27 -9.88 6.42
CA ASP A 23 -4.83 -10.26 5.09
C ASP A 23 -6.06 -10.75 4.31
N PRO A 24 -6.16 -10.41 3.01
CA PRO A 24 -7.33 -10.76 2.22
C PRO A 24 -7.53 -12.27 2.26
N ILE A 25 -8.79 -12.68 2.42
CA ILE A 25 -9.17 -14.09 2.42
C ILE A 25 -8.81 -14.67 1.05
N GLY A 26 -8.06 -15.79 1.05
CA GLY A 26 -7.68 -16.48 -0.16
C GLY A 26 -8.85 -17.10 -0.92
N MET A 27 -8.61 -17.42 -2.20
CA MET A 27 -9.56 -18.13 -3.05
C MET A 27 -9.17 -19.60 -3.21
N GLY A 28 -10.19 -20.46 -3.32
CA GLY A 28 -10.01 -21.89 -3.54
C GLY A 28 -10.43 -22.28 -4.95
N VAL A 29 -9.66 -23.16 -5.60
CA VAL A 29 -10.05 -23.78 -6.88
C VAL A 29 -10.03 -25.29 -6.71
N GLY A 30 -11.16 -25.96 -6.93
CA GLY A 30 -11.26 -27.40 -6.75
C GLY A 30 -12.64 -27.86 -6.31
N THR A 31 -12.73 -28.85 -5.43
CA THR A 31 -14.01 -29.33 -4.91
C THR A 31 -14.20 -28.88 -3.47
N ALA A 32 -15.22 -28.05 -3.22
CA ALA A 32 -15.70 -27.69 -1.89
C ALA A 32 -14.62 -27.17 -0.92
N LEU A 33 -13.62 -26.45 -1.44
CA LEU A 33 -12.38 -26.12 -0.72
C LEU A 33 -12.54 -24.85 0.13
N VAL A 34 -12.25 -24.96 1.43
CA VAL A 34 -11.90 -23.82 2.27
C VAL A 34 -10.38 -23.61 2.12
N PRO A 35 -9.93 -22.47 1.55
CA PRO A 35 -8.51 -22.25 1.23
C PRO A 35 -7.64 -22.24 2.49
N ASN A 36 -6.41 -22.76 2.39
CA ASN A 36 -5.43 -22.69 3.47
C ASN A 36 -5.21 -21.24 3.94
N LYS A 37 -5.05 -21.02 5.26
CA LYS A 37 -4.82 -19.69 5.85
C LYS A 37 -3.61 -18.97 5.27
N SER A 38 -2.60 -19.72 4.83
CA SER A 38 -1.36 -19.16 4.28
C SER A 38 -1.39 -18.99 2.75
N ALA A 39 -2.53 -19.24 2.10
CA ALA A 39 -2.65 -19.21 0.64
C ALA A 39 -3.66 -18.16 0.18
N ILE A 40 -3.23 -17.25 -0.69
CA ILE A 40 -4.15 -16.37 -1.43
C ILE A 40 -4.87 -17.13 -2.56
N LEU A 41 -4.25 -18.19 -3.07
CA LEU A 41 -4.80 -19.09 -4.07
C LEU A 41 -4.44 -20.53 -3.69
N ASP A 42 -5.46 -21.32 -3.37
CA ASP A 42 -5.33 -22.73 -3.02
C ASP A 42 -5.98 -23.59 -4.11
N ILE A 43 -5.23 -24.52 -4.69
CA ILE A 43 -5.68 -25.32 -5.84
C ILE A 43 -5.63 -26.80 -5.46
N ALA A 44 -6.80 -27.43 -5.38
CA ALA A 44 -6.93 -28.84 -5.04
C ALA A 44 -7.50 -29.65 -6.22
N ALA A 45 -6.73 -30.62 -6.71
CA ALA A 45 -7.18 -31.57 -7.72
C ALA A 45 -6.49 -32.95 -7.54
N SER A 46 -7.20 -34.02 -7.87
CA SER A 46 -6.68 -35.40 -7.70
C SER A 46 -5.78 -35.87 -8.85
N LYS A 47 -6.03 -35.39 -10.08
CA LYS A 47 -5.33 -35.83 -11.30
C LYS A 47 -5.11 -34.69 -12.30
N LYS A 48 -5.03 -33.44 -11.81
CA LYS A 48 -4.80 -32.24 -12.62
C LYS A 48 -3.70 -31.41 -11.97
N GLY A 49 -2.91 -30.73 -12.78
CA GLY A 49 -1.89 -29.78 -12.33
C GLY A 49 -2.19 -28.36 -12.82
N VAL A 50 -1.29 -27.43 -12.49
CA VAL A 50 -1.37 -26.02 -12.90
C VAL A 50 -0.33 -25.75 -13.98
N LEU A 51 -0.77 -25.18 -15.10
CA LEU A 51 0.15 -24.67 -16.11
C LEU A 51 0.47 -23.21 -15.81
N ILE A 52 1.71 -22.98 -15.41
CA ILE A 52 2.32 -21.65 -15.28
C ILE A 52 2.64 -21.11 -16.70
N PRO A 53 2.65 -19.79 -16.94
CA PRO A 53 2.95 -19.22 -18.25
C PRO A 53 4.20 -19.81 -18.89
N ARG A 54 4.05 -20.29 -20.12
CA ARG A 54 5.14 -20.89 -20.92
C ARG A 54 5.67 -19.87 -21.90
N ILE A 55 6.94 -19.50 -21.75
CA ILE A 55 7.58 -18.45 -22.54
C ILE A 55 8.83 -18.97 -23.25
N ALA A 56 9.25 -18.27 -24.29
CA ALA A 56 10.58 -18.46 -24.89
C ALA A 56 11.56 -17.51 -24.20
N LEU A 57 12.34 -18.02 -23.25
CA LEU A 57 13.37 -17.23 -22.58
C LEU A 57 14.71 -17.39 -23.31
N ASN A 58 15.14 -16.33 -24.01
CA ASN A 58 16.39 -16.37 -24.79
C ASN A 58 17.60 -15.78 -24.03
N ASP A 59 17.36 -14.76 -23.21
CA ASP A 59 18.37 -14.15 -22.34
C ASP A 59 17.78 -14.01 -20.93
N VAL A 60 18.45 -14.61 -19.95
CA VAL A 60 18.02 -14.55 -18.55
C VAL A 60 18.10 -13.15 -17.95
N LYS A 61 18.86 -12.22 -18.54
CA LYS A 61 18.94 -10.83 -18.08
C LYS A 61 17.82 -9.94 -18.62
N VAL A 62 17.06 -10.42 -19.60
CA VAL A 62 15.94 -9.69 -20.19
C VAL A 62 14.64 -10.19 -19.58
N PHE A 63 13.91 -9.30 -18.91
CA PHE A 63 12.64 -9.63 -18.28
C PHE A 63 11.61 -10.15 -19.29
N GLY A 64 11.42 -9.43 -20.41
CA GLY A 64 10.76 -9.94 -21.61
C GLY A 64 9.25 -10.25 -21.48
N LEU A 65 8.63 -9.90 -20.35
CA LEU A 65 7.18 -10.01 -20.14
C LEU A 65 6.49 -8.65 -20.37
N GLU A 66 5.22 -8.71 -20.78
CA GLU A 66 4.41 -7.51 -21.01
C GLU A 66 4.32 -6.64 -19.75
N GLY A 67 4.36 -5.32 -19.95
CA GLY A 67 4.34 -4.32 -18.88
C GLY A 67 5.67 -4.07 -18.16
N ASP A 68 6.69 -4.93 -18.35
CA ASP A 68 8.05 -4.79 -17.81
C ASP A 68 8.13 -4.42 -16.31
N SER A 69 7.19 -4.91 -15.50
CA SER A 69 7.07 -4.54 -14.09
C SER A 69 8.19 -5.06 -13.19
N LYS A 70 9.01 -6.02 -13.67
CA LYS A 70 10.15 -6.64 -12.95
C LYS A 70 9.83 -7.07 -11.52
N THR A 71 8.63 -7.60 -11.32
CA THR A 71 8.16 -8.02 -10.00
C THR A 71 8.97 -9.22 -9.49
N GLU A 72 9.51 -9.09 -8.27
CA GLU A 72 10.25 -10.16 -7.58
C GLU A 72 9.43 -11.46 -7.52
N SER A 73 10.12 -12.60 -7.67
CA SER A 73 9.51 -13.94 -7.56
C SER A 73 8.41 -14.26 -8.59
N MET A 74 8.29 -13.46 -9.66
CA MET A 74 7.41 -13.83 -10.78
C MET A 74 7.86 -15.15 -11.40
N LEU A 75 6.95 -16.11 -11.58
CA LEU A 75 7.25 -17.48 -12.01
C LEU A 75 6.83 -17.73 -13.46
N VAL A 76 7.72 -18.31 -14.27
CA VAL A 76 7.47 -18.73 -15.65
C VAL A 76 8.10 -20.10 -15.93
N PHE A 77 7.66 -20.75 -17.01
CA PHE A 77 8.29 -21.98 -17.51
C PHE A 77 8.89 -21.72 -18.90
N ASN A 78 10.20 -21.90 -19.05
CA ASN A 78 10.85 -21.82 -20.35
C ASN A 78 10.73 -23.16 -21.08
N ASP A 79 10.03 -23.19 -22.21
CA ASP A 79 9.84 -24.39 -23.03
C ASP A 79 10.46 -24.32 -24.44
N LYS A 80 10.74 -23.11 -24.94
CA LYS A 80 11.10 -22.84 -26.34
C LYS A 80 12.29 -21.90 -26.53
N GLY A 81 12.75 -21.23 -25.49
CA GLY A 81 13.86 -20.27 -25.59
C GLY A 81 15.24 -20.94 -25.62
N THR A 82 16.28 -20.15 -25.85
CA THR A 82 17.68 -20.61 -25.84
C THR A 82 18.25 -20.84 -24.43
N ALA A 83 17.63 -20.28 -23.39
CA ALA A 83 17.97 -20.62 -22.01
C ALA A 83 17.62 -22.09 -21.70
N ALA A 84 18.16 -22.63 -20.61
CA ALA A 84 17.85 -23.99 -20.20
C ALA A 84 16.34 -24.19 -20.01
N LYS A 85 15.82 -25.36 -20.37
CA LYS A 85 14.39 -25.68 -20.21
C LYS A 85 14.07 -25.88 -18.72
N GLY A 86 13.05 -25.22 -18.19
CA GLY A 86 12.67 -25.37 -16.78
C GLY A 86 11.86 -24.20 -16.21
N PHE A 87 11.62 -24.24 -14.90
CA PHE A 87 10.94 -23.16 -14.17
C PHE A 87 11.92 -22.06 -13.80
N TYR A 88 11.55 -20.82 -14.07
CA TYR A 88 12.35 -19.64 -13.72
C TYR A 88 11.55 -18.70 -12.85
N TYR A 89 12.22 -18.07 -11.89
CA TYR A 89 11.67 -16.92 -11.17
C TYR A 89 12.53 -15.68 -11.37
N TRP A 90 11.89 -14.50 -11.37
CA TRP A 90 12.61 -13.24 -11.50
C TRP A 90 13.23 -12.83 -10.16
N THR A 91 14.50 -12.46 -10.17
CA THR A 91 15.22 -11.94 -9.01
C THR A 91 15.75 -10.54 -9.30
N ASN A 92 15.35 -9.60 -8.46
CA ASN A 92 15.84 -8.23 -8.47
C ASN A 92 17.14 -8.14 -7.68
N ASN A 93 18.11 -7.44 -8.26
CA ASN A 93 19.27 -6.99 -7.52
C ASN A 93 19.03 -5.55 -7.06
N THR A 94 18.86 -5.36 -5.76
CA THR A 94 18.54 -4.06 -5.15
C THR A 94 19.70 -3.06 -5.18
N THR A 95 20.93 -3.54 -5.34
CA THR A 95 22.14 -2.70 -5.37
C THR A 95 22.55 -2.36 -6.79
N THR A 96 22.40 -3.32 -7.71
CA THR A 96 22.74 -3.18 -9.12
C THR A 96 21.56 -3.67 -9.98
N PRO A 97 20.50 -2.85 -10.17
CA PRO A 97 19.27 -3.28 -10.86
C PRO A 97 19.48 -3.87 -12.26
N ALA A 98 20.52 -3.45 -12.97
CA ALA A 98 20.92 -4.01 -14.26
C ALA A 98 21.40 -5.49 -14.21
N GLU A 99 21.66 -6.02 -13.01
CA GLU A 99 22.04 -7.42 -12.78
C GLU A 99 20.86 -8.30 -12.38
N SER A 100 19.65 -7.73 -12.29
CA SER A 100 18.41 -8.50 -12.10
C SER A 100 18.22 -9.48 -13.26
N LYS A 101 17.76 -10.69 -12.96
CA LYS A 101 17.72 -11.78 -13.94
C LYS A 101 16.73 -12.87 -13.54
N TRP A 102 16.43 -13.71 -14.51
CA TRP A 102 15.74 -14.98 -14.34
C TRP A 102 16.68 -16.04 -13.74
N GLU A 103 16.28 -16.61 -12.61
CA GLU A 103 16.96 -17.70 -11.92
C GLU A 103 16.23 -19.02 -12.17
N LEU A 104 16.96 -20.07 -12.57
CA LEU A 104 16.41 -21.39 -12.82
C LEU A 104 16.19 -22.13 -11.50
N ILE A 105 14.98 -22.63 -11.28
CA ILE A 105 14.70 -23.56 -10.18
C ILE A 105 15.24 -24.93 -10.59
N THR A 106 16.34 -25.34 -9.96
CA THR A 106 16.98 -26.65 -10.20
C THR A 106 16.60 -27.66 -9.12
N SER A 107 16.53 -28.94 -9.48
CA SER A 107 16.41 -30.03 -8.50
C SER A 107 17.78 -30.47 -7.98
N GLU A 108 17.79 -31.12 -6.82
CA GLU A 108 18.99 -31.74 -6.24
C GLU A 108 19.63 -32.74 -7.20
N SER A 109 18.81 -33.52 -7.93
CA SER A 109 19.31 -34.48 -8.93
C SER A 109 20.11 -33.81 -10.03
N VAL A 110 19.65 -32.65 -10.54
CA VAL A 110 20.36 -31.89 -11.57
C VAL A 110 21.62 -31.24 -11.01
N LEU A 111 21.59 -30.77 -9.75
CA LEU A 111 22.76 -30.21 -9.08
C LEU A 111 23.84 -31.27 -8.86
N ASN A 112 23.48 -32.46 -8.38
CA ASN A 112 24.41 -33.57 -8.17
C ASN A 112 25.07 -34.02 -9.46
N GLN A 113 24.31 -34.10 -10.56
CA GLN A 113 24.87 -34.37 -11.88
C GLN A 113 25.95 -33.33 -12.25
N LYS A 114 25.69 -32.03 -12.02
CA LYS A 114 26.66 -30.96 -12.30
C LYS A 114 27.89 -31.02 -11.39
N ILE A 115 27.72 -31.40 -10.13
CA ILE A 115 28.84 -31.61 -9.19
C ILE A 115 29.69 -32.79 -9.64
N ASP A 116 29.09 -33.89 -10.07
CA ASP A 116 29.85 -35.06 -10.55
C ASP A 116 30.56 -34.76 -11.87
N GLU A 117 29.91 -34.03 -12.79
CA GLU A 117 30.56 -33.49 -13.98
C GLU A 117 31.79 -32.62 -13.62
N LEU A 118 31.65 -31.73 -12.61
CA LEU A 118 32.75 -30.88 -12.14
C LEU A 118 33.86 -31.69 -11.47
N LYS A 119 33.53 -32.65 -10.60
CA LYS A 119 34.52 -33.54 -9.97
C LYS A 119 35.30 -34.31 -11.01
N ASN A 120 34.62 -34.87 -12.02
CA ASN A 120 35.28 -35.60 -13.10
C ASN A 120 36.15 -34.67 -13.95
N TYR A 121 35.70 -33.45 -14.23
CA TYR A 121 36.50 -32.44 -14.92
C TYR A 121 37.76 -32.10 -14.12
N VAL A 122 37.63 -31.76 -12.83
CA VAL A 122 38.76 -31.42 -11.95
C VAL A 122 39.71 -32.60 -11.79
N ASP A 123 39.21 -33.82 -11.59
CA ASP A 123 40.01 -35.04 -11.52
C ASP A 123 40.80 -35.26 -12.83
N THR A 124 40.15 -35.05 -13.98
CA THR A 124 40.80 -35.13 -15.29
C THR A 124 41.91 -34.09 -15.45
N GLU A 125 41.65 -32.83 -15.08
CA GLU A 125 42.64 -31.75 -15.18
C GLU A 125 43.82 -31.97 -14.22
N ILE A 126 43.57 -32.44 -12.99
CA ILE A 126 44.62 -32.81 -12.04
C ILE A 126 45.48 -33.95 -12.60
N LYS A 127 44.87 -34.98 -13.19
CA LYS A 127 45.59 -36.09 -13.82
C LYS A 127 46.46 -35.64 -14.99
N LYS A 128 45.98 -34.69 -15.81
CA LYS A 128 46.76 -34.08 -16.90
C LYS A 128 47.98 -33.30 -16.40
N ILE A 129 47.85 -32.57 -15.29
CA ILE A 129 48.94 -31.77 -14.73
C ILE A 129 50.00 -32.66 -14.06
N THR A 130 49.57 -33.76 -13.44
CA THR A 130 50.43 -34.56 -12.55
C THR A 130 51.04 -35.79 -13.21
N ASN A 131 50.59 -36.22 -14.40
CA ASN A 131 50.97 -37.49 -15.04
C ASN A 131 50.82 -38.72 -14.12
N ILE A 132 49.94 -38.66 -13.12
CA ILE A 132 49.71 -39.76 -12.18
C ILE A 132 48.75 -40.78 -12.80
N VAL A 133 49.27 -41.98 -13.08
CA VAL A 133 48.48 -43.21 -13.26
C VAL A 133 48.47 -44.00 -11.94
N ASP A 134 47.39 -44.70 -11.66
CA ASP A 134 47.22 -45.49 -10.43
C ASP A 134 48.43 -46.39 -10.17
N GLY A 135 49.11 -46.15 -9.04
CA GLY A 135 50.29 -46.92 -8.60
C GLY A 135 51.67 -46.24 -8.78
N ALA A 136 51.75 -44.97 -9.22
CA ALA A 136 53.04 -44.27 -9.36
C ALA A 136 53.65 -43.81 -8.01
N ASN A 137 54.95 -44.09 -7.82
CA ASN A 137 55.74 -43.69 -6.65
C ASN A 137 56.07 -42.17 -6.69
N LEU A 138 55.67 -41.45 -5.64
CA LEU A 138 55.75 -39.99 -5.51
C LEU A 138 57.13 -39.48 -5.05
N SER A 139 58.21 -39.99 -5.64
CA SER A 139 59.60 -39.65 -5.25
C SER A 139 60.01 -38.20 -5.57
N TYR A 140 59.09 -37.36 -6.03
CA TYR A 140 59.28 -35.92 -6.29
C TYR A 140 58.78 -35.02 -5.14
N LEU A 141 58.23 -35.59 -4.07
CA LEU A 141 57.91 -34.86 -2.83
C LEU A 141 59.06 -35.00 -1.83
N VAL A 142 59.42 -33.88 -1.18
CA VAL A 142 60.31 -33.86 0.00
C VAL A 142 59.84 -34.93 0.99
N ALA A 143 60.65 -35.97 1.18
CA ALA A 143 60.34 -37.04 2.11
C ALA A 143 60.82 -36.63 3.51
N PHE A 144 59.89 -36.32 4.40
CA PHE A 144 60.15 -36.26 5.83
C PHE A 144 60.17 -37.70 6.36
N ASN A 145 61.35 -38.16 6.81
CA ASN A 145 61.48 -39.47 7.42
C ASN A 145 61.72 -39.28 8.94
N PRO A 146 60.68 -39.35 9.78
CA PRO A 146 60.87 -39.31 11.22
C PRO A 146 61.44 -40.65 11.68
N THR A 147 62.77 -40.80 11.67
CA THR A 147 63.41 -41.92 12.38
C THR A 147 63.25 -41.74 13.88
N GLY A 148 62.23 -42.40 14.43
CA GLY A 148 62.17 -42.82 15.83
C GLY A 148 61.34 -41.95 16.78
N GLY A 149 60.04 -42.27 16.91
CA GLY A 149 59.22 -42.00 18.10
C GLY A 149 59.06 -40.53 18.52
N ALA A 150 58.36 -40.30 19.63
CA ALA A 150 57.86 -39.00 20.10
C ALA A 150 58.93 -37.90 20.34
N ASN A 151 60.22 -38.18 20.16
CA ASN A 151 61.34 -37.23 20.31
C ASN A 151 62.39 -37.33 19.19
N GLY A 152 62.07 -37.93 18.04
CA GLY A 152 63.00 -38.01 16.90
C GLY A 152 63.27 -36.63 16.28
N LYS A 153 64.54 -36.23 16.22
CA LYS A 153 64.99 -35.02 15.48
C LYS A 153 64.89 -35.30 13.98
N GLY A 154 63.69 -35.16 13.41
CA GLY A 154 63.43 -35.48 12.00
C GLY A 154 64.39 -34.75 11.05
N GLU A 155 64.97 -35.50 10.11
CA GLU A 155 65.86 -34.98 9.07
C GLU A 155 65.05 -34.74 7.78
N PHE A 156 65.18 -33.55 7.18
CA PHE A 156 64.65 -33.29 5.85
C PHE A 156 65.73 -33.66 4.83
N SER A 157 65.40 -34.56 3.90
CA SER A 157 66.30 -34.94 2.81
C SER A 157 65.88 -34.27 1.50
N TYR A 158 66.83 -33.69 0.78
CA TYR A 158 66.63 -33.21 -0.59
C TYR A 158 67.74 -33.72 -1.51
N LEU A 159 67.43 -33.89 -2.78
CA LEU A 159 68.37 -34.38 -3.78
C LEU A 159 69.06 -33.19 -4.48
N VAL A 160 70.39 -33.27 -4.62
CA VAL A 160 71.20 -32.31 -5.38
C VAL A 160 71.77 -33.04 -6.61
N PRO A 161 71.69 -32.48 -7.82
CA PRO A 161 72.30 -33.07 -9.00
C PRO A 161 73.81 -33.22 -8.81
N ASP A 162 74.37 -34.40 -9.07
CA ASP A 162 75.79 -34.70 -8.85
C ASP A 162 76.69 -34.33 -10.04
N GLY A 163 76.14 -33.64 -11.04
CA GLY A 163 76.85 -33.20 -12.24
C GLY A 163 77.18 -34.32 -13.23
N SER A 164 76.85 -35.58 -12.93
CA SER A 164 77.09 -36.76 -13.77
C SER A 164 75.80 -37.30 -14.41
N GLY A 165 74.69 -36.56 -14.29
CA GLY A 165 73.34 -37.01 -14.63
C GLY A 165 72.67 -37.83 -13.52
N GLY A 166 73.29 -37.94 -12.35
CA GLY A 166 72.72 -38.53 -11.14
C GLY A 166 72.34 -37.48 -10.09
N TYR A 167 71.84 -37.94 -8.95
CA TYR A 167 71.48 -37.10 -7.81
C TYR A 167 72.05 -37.68 -6.52
N THR A 168 72.61 -36.83 -5.66
CA THR A 168 73.07 -37.17 -4.30
C THR A 168 72.11 -36.60 -3.25
N GLN A 169 71.74 -37.42 -2.27
CA GLN A 169 70.88 -37.02 -1.16
C GLN A 169 71.66 -36.21 -0.11
N LYS A 170 71.16 -35.03 0.24
CA LYS A 170 71.66 -34.18 1.34
C LYS A 170 70.58 -33.98 2.40
N ALA A 171 70.97 -34.05 3.66
CA ALA A 171 70.10 -33.79 4.81
C ALA A 171 70.27 -32.34 5.31
N ILE A 172 69.17 -31.70 5.73
CA ILE A 172 69.14 -30.37 6.36
C ILE A 172 68.22 -30.41 7.59
N THR A 173 68.59 -29.69 8.65
CA THR A 173 67.80 -29.64 9.90
C THR A 173 66.82 -28.47 9.92
N PHE A 174 65.75 -28.58 10.72
CA PHE A 174 64.72 -27.54 10.85
C PHE A 174 65.28 -26.20 11.39
N ALA A 175 66.32 -26.26 12.24
CA ALA A 175 66.97 -25.07 12.78
C ALA A 175 67.71 -24.25 11.70
N GLU A 176 68.26 -24.91 10.68
CA GLU A 176 68.99 -24.26 9.58
C GLU A 176 68.05 -23.63 8.55
N LEU A 177 66.84 -24.18 8.38
CA LEU A 177 65.80 -23.64 7.49
C LEU A 177 65.20 -22.32 8.02
N ILE A 178 64.96 -22.22 9.33
CA ILE A 178 64.38 -21.02 9.96
C ILE A 178 65.35 -19.82 9.85
N ALA A 179 66.65 -20.05 10.01
CA ALA A 179 67.66 -19.00 9.99
C ALA A 179 67.82 -18.31 8.61
N LEU A 180 67.35 -18.93 7.53
CA LEU A 180 67.49 -18.44 6.16
C LEU A 180 66.24 -17.70 5.63
N SER A 181 65.10 -17.73 6.33
CA SER A 181 63.81 -17.32 5.75
C SER A 181 63.19 -16.02 6.30
N GLU A 182 63.70 -15.40 7.36
CA GLU A 182 63.06 -14.19 7.91
C GLU A 182 63.82 -12.90 7.53
N THR A 183 63.11 -12.02 6.83
CA THR A 183 63.53 -10.66 6.41
C THR A 183 63.78 -9.78 7.64
N LYS A 184 65.03 -9.37 7.87
CA LYS A 184 65.50 -8.70 9.09
C LYS A 184 65.09 -7.22 9.15
N THR A 185 63.79 -6.93 9.11
CA THR A 185 63.24 -5.58 9.29
C THR A 185 62.74 -5.38 10.72
N PHE A 186 62.79 -4.15 11.23
CA PHE A 186 62.52 -3.88 12.64
C PHE A 186 61.77 -2.56 12.84
N MET A 187 60.89 -2.48 13.84
CA MET A 187 60.14 -1.27 14.18
C MET A 187 60.32 -0.90 15.65
N LYS A 188 60.54 0.39 15.93
CA LYS A 188 60.73 0.93 17.28
C LYS A 188 59.80 2.11 17.53
N ALA A 189 59.19 2.18 18.70
CA ALA A 189 58.34 3.31 19.10
C ALA A 189 59.18 4.42 19.77
N GLU A 190 58.96 5.67 19.38
CA GLU A 190 59.39 6.86 20.10
C GLU A 190 58.29 7.25 21.09
N MET A 191 58.59 7.23 22.39
CA MET A 191 57.64 7.58 23.45
C MET A 191 57.78 9.06 23.84
N HIS A 192 56.67 9.71 24.20
CA HIS A 192 56.64 11.06 24.77
C HIS A 192 55.75 11.09 26.01
N LYS A 193 56.18 11.86 27.02
CA LYS A 193 55.42 12.05 28.25
C LYS A 193 54.39 13.14 28.05
N ILE A 194 53.12 12.79 28.22
CA ILE A 194 52.02 13.76 28.30
C ILE A 194 51.47 13.76 29.72
N LYS A 195 50.79 14.84 30.11
CA LYS A 195 50.01 14.84 31.35
C LYS A 195 48.89 13.82 31.23
N ASP A 196 48.65 13.05 32.29
CA ASP A 196 47.59 12.04 32.30
C ASP A 196 46.21 12.71 32.11
N PRO A 197 45.48 12.42 31.02
CA PRO A 197 44.16 13.00 30.80
C PRO A 197 43.11 12.53 31.83
N ASN A 198 43.43 11.54 32.67
CA ASN A 198 42.56 11.06 33.75
C ASN A 198 42.98 11.55 35.15
N ASP A 199 44.05 12.35 35.28
CA ASP A 199 44.44 13.00 36.53
C ASP A 199 43.94 14.45 36.56
N GLU A 200 42.87 14.71 37.31
CA GLU A 200 42.30 16.04 37.49
C GLU A 200 43.26 17.03 38.18
N THR A 201 44.32 16.55 38.84
CA THR A 201 45.33 17.40 39.51
C THR A 201 46.47 17.86 38.59
N GLY A 202 46.60 17.25 37.40
CA GLY A 202 47.56 17.62 36.37
C GLY A 202 49.03 17.45 36.74
N LYS A 203 49.34 16.58 37.72
CA LYS A 203 50.70 16.36 38.26
C LYS A 203 51.31 15.04 37.84
N THR A 204 50.54 14.09 37.32
CA THR A 204 51.06 12.83 36.78
C THR A 204 51.28 12.90 35.27
N GLU A 205 52.36 12.27 34.81
CA GLU A 205 52.68 12.12 33.39
C GLU A 205 52.56 10.65 32.99
N VAL A 206 51.95 10.39 31.83
CA VAL A 206 51.85 9.09 31.18
C VAL A 206 52.68 9.08 29.90
N GLU A 207 53.40 7.99 29.65
CA GLU A 207 54.16 7.79 28.42
C GLU A 207 53.25 7.26 27.32
N VAL A 208 53.10 8.03 26.25
CA VAL A 208 52.34 7.66 25.06
C VAL A 208 53.24 7.62 23.83
N VAL A 209 52.87 6.82 22.84
CA VAL A 209 53.62 6.70 21.59
C VAL A 209 53.49 8.00 20.79
N LYS A 210 54.61 8.63 20.47
CA LYS A 210 54.69 9.84 19.64
C LYS A 210 54.82 9.50 18.16
N ALA A 211 55.67 8.53 17.81
CA ALA A 211 55.85 8.06 16.45
C ALA A 211 56.41 6.63 16.41
N TYR A 212 56.21 5.93 15.30
CA TYR A 212 56.90 4.65 15.04
C TYR A 212 58.02 4.88 14.04
N TYR A 213 59.16 4.23 14.23
CA TYR A 213 60.28 4.27 13.28
C TYR A 213 60.45 2.89 12.68
N TYR A 214 60.49 2.84 11.36
CA TYR A 214 60.74 1.63 10.58
C TYR A 214 62.20 1.58 10.14
N PHE A 215 62.86 0.46 10.40
CA PHE A 215 64.24 0.20 10.00
C PHE A 215 64.22 -0.90 8.93
N ASN A 216 64.74 -0.55 7.75
CA ASN A 216 64.92 -1.52 6.67
C ASN A 216 66.08 -2.47 6.99
N GLU A 217 66.21 -3.53 6.19
CA GLU A 217 67.23 -4.55 6.41
C GLU A 217 68.65 -3.98 6.38
N ASP A 218 68.92 -2.97 5.54
CA ASP A 218 70.23 -2.33 5.47
C ASP A 218 70.61 -1.65 6.78
N ALA A 219 69.67 -0.93 7.40
CA ALA A 219 69.92 -0.25 8.68
C ALA A 219 70.13 -1.26 9.82
N VAL A 220 69.34 -2.34 9.85
CA VAL A 220 69.45 -3.40 10.88
C VAL A 220 70.75 -4.19 10.71
N ASN A 221 71.10 -4.56 9.48
CA ASN A 221 72.34 -5.28 9.19
C ASN A 221 73.57 -4.42 9.44
N ALA A 222 73.57 -3.14 9.03
CA ALA A 222 74.68 -2.22 9.31
C ALA A 222 74.94 -2.05 10.81
N TRP A 223 73.87 -1.98 11.61
CA TRP A 223 73.98 -1.89 13.07
C TRP A 223 74.50 -3.20 13.71
N LEU A 224 74.07 -4.38 13.23
CA LEU A 224 74.58 -5.68 13.71
C LEU A 224 76.06 -5.92 13.32
N ILE A 225 76.46 -5.54 12.11
CA ILE A 225 77.84 -5.68 11.62
C ILE A 225 78.82 -4.77 12.40
N ALA A 226 78.34 -3.66 12.97
CA ALA A 226 79.12 -2.81 13.85
C ALA A 226 79.45 -3.44 15.24
N GLY A 227 79.09 -4.71 15.46
CA GLY A 227 79.44 -5.48 16.65
C GLY A 227 78.39 -5.45 17.77
N ASN A 228 77.17 -4.98 17.47
CA ASN A 228 76.08 -4.91 18.44
C ASN A 228 75.29 -6.23 18.53
N ASP A 229 74.78 -6.57 19.70
CA ASP A 229 73.95 -7.77 19.92
C ASP A 229 72.47 -7.46 19.61
N ILE A 230 71.82 -8.34 18.85
CA ILE A 230 70.40 -8.22 18.48
C ILE A 230 69.48 -8.06 19.70
N LYS A 231 69.87 -8.58 20.87
CA LYS A 231 69.10 -8.43 22.12
C LYS A 231 68.97 -6.99 22.59
N ASP A 232 69.95 -6.15 22.23
CA ASP A 232 70.01 -4.75 22.65
C ASP A 232 69.28 -3.81 21.67
N ILE A 233 68.66 -4.33 20.60
CA ILE A 233 68.08 -3.49 19.53
C ILE A 233 66.99 -2.52 20.03
N ASN A 234 66.27 -2.90 21.09
CA ASN A 234 65.25 -2.10 21.76
C ASN A 234 65.80 -1.19 22.87
N ASP A 235 67.07 -1.30 23.24
CA ASP A 235 67.64 -0.56 24.35
C ASP A 235 67.64 0.97 24.06
N PRO A 236 67.27 1.81 25.04
CA PRO A 236 67.17 3.26 24.85
C PRO A 236 68.53 3.95 24.68
N VAL A 237 69.65 3.29 25.04
CA VAL A 237 71.01 3.86 24.97
C VAL A 237 71.88 3.11 23.96
N LYS A 238 71.80 1.77 23.92
CA LYS A 238 72.62 0.89 23.07
C LYS A 238 71.93 0.45 21.78
N GLY A 239 70.60 0.54 21.72
CA GLY A 239 69.82 0.08 20.58
C GLY A 239 70.02 0.92 19.33
N ILE A 240 69.41 0.49 18.22
CA ILE A 240 69.54 1.20 16.94
C ILE A 240 69.04 2.66 17.07
N PRO A 241 69.84 3.67 16.65
CA PRO A 241 69.46 5.07 16.75
C PRO A 241 68.25 5.41 15.86
N PHE A 242 67.31 6.24 16.36
CA PHE A 242 66.13 6.67 15.59
C PHE A 242 66.47 7.40 14.27
N THR A 243 67.65 8.04 14.20
CA THR A 243 68.17 8.69 12.98
C THR A 243 68.39 7.72 11.83
N SER A 244 68.55 6.43 12.13
CA SER A 244 68.77 5.38 11.12
C SER A 244 67.47 4.77 10.58
N GLY A 245 66.31 5.23 11.09
CA GLY A 245 64.99 4.71 10.73
C GLY A 245 64.13 5.74 10.02
N PHE A 246 63.19 5.26 9.23
CA PHE A 246 62.16 6.10 8.62
C PHE A 246 61.05 6.40 9.64
N LYS A 247 60.82 7.69 9.92
CA LYS A 247 59.78 8.13 10.86
C LYS A 247 58.37 7.98 10.25
N ILE A 248 57.49 7.29 10.96
CA ILE A 248 56.08 7.13 10.65
C ILE A 248 55.25 7.90 11.69
N ASP A 249 54.70 9.04 11.28
CA ASP A 249 53.93 9.96 12.12
C ASP A 249 52.41 9.72 11.96
N VAL A 250 51.90 8.67 12.60
CA VAL A 250 50.50 8.24 12.47
C VAL A 250 49.57 9.06 13.38
N VAL A 251 50.06 9.42 14.57
CA VAL A 251 49.22 10.00 15.62
C VAL A 251 48.93 11.49 15.35
N GLY A 252 49.91 12.27 14.89
CA GLY A 252 49.69 13.70 14.58
C GLY A 252 48.73 13.93 13.41
N THR A 253 48.80 13.07 12.39
CA THR A 253 47.96 13.16 11.18
C THR A 253 46.49 12.83 11.47
N VAL A 254 46.23 11.81 12.29
CA VAL A 254 44.86 11.37 12.63
C VAL A 254 44.13 12.41 13.49
N SER A 255 44.80 13.00 14.47
CA SER A 255 44.20 14.04 15.32
C SER A 255 43.81 15.29 14.53
N SER A 256 44.66 15.76 13.61
CA SER A 256 44.36 16.93 12.78
C SER A 256 43.18 16.69 11.81
N ASN A 257 43.08 15.49 11.23
CA ASN A 257 42.02 15.16 10.28
C ASN A 257 40.64 15.05 10.97
N LEU A 258 40.58 14.51 12.18
CA LEU A 258 39.30 14.34 12.90
C LEU A 258 38.69 15.69 13.31
N GLU A 259 39.49 16.64 13.81
CA GLU A 259 39.01 18.00 14.12
C GLU A 259 38.47 18.74 12.89
N GLN A 260 39.12 18.55 11.74
CA GLN A 260 38.69 19.15 10.48
C GLN A 260 37.34 18.57 10.01
N VAL A 261 37.19 17.26 10.02
CA VAL A 261 35.94 16.57 9.62
C VAL A 261 34.75 16.99 10.49
N PHE A 262 34.93 17.08 11.81
CA PHE A 262 33.84 17.49 12.70
C PHE A 262 33.42 18.96 12.50
N ASN A 263 34.38 19.85 12.25
CA ASN A 263 34.07 21.27 12.03
C ASN A 263 33.46 21.54 10.64
N ASP A 264 33.89 20.84 9.60
CA ASP A 264 33.38 21.02 8.24
C ASP A 264 31.95 20.49 8.09
N ASN A 265 31.63 19.34 8.71
CA ASN A 265 30.29 18.77 8.67
C ASN A 265 29.25 19.65 9.40
N ARG A 266 29.62 20.29 10.52
CA ARG A 266 28.74 21.22 11.23
C ARG A 266 28.41 22.44 10.37
N LYS A 267 29.39 23.01 9.66
CA LYS A 267 29.18 24.16 8.77
C LYS A 267 28.33 23.82 7.55
N PHE A 268 28.49 22.61 6.99
CA PHE A 268 27.71 22.18 5.84
C PHE A 268 26.23 22.04 6.16
N ILE A 269 25.90 21.39 7.28
CA ILE A 269 24.51 21.16 7.70
C ILE A 269 23.78 22.48 7.98
N ASP A 270 24.42 23.43 8.66
CA ASP A 270 23.85 24.75 8.94
C ASP A 270 23.60 25.57 7.66
N LYS A 271 24.55 25.53 6.72
CA LYS A 271 24.42 26.21 5.42
C LYS A 271 23.34 25.59 4.54
N PHE A 272 23.16 24.27 4.57
CA PHE A 272 22.15 23.58 3.76
C PHE A 272 20.72 23.93 4.21
N ILE A 273 20.49 23.97 5.53
CA ILE A 273 19.16 24.29 6.09
C ILE A 273 18.81 25.76 5.87
N THR A 274 19.77 26.68 6.00
CA THR A 274 19.51 28.13 5.97
C THR A 274 19.63 28.79 4.60
N LYS A 275 20.08 28.09 3.55
CA LYS A 275 20.30 28.69 2.22
C LYS A 275 19.71 27.93 1.03
N SER A 276 19.03 26.81 1.24
CA SER A 276 18.40 26.07 0.15
C SER A 276 16.96 26.53 -0.06
N GLU A 277 16.62 26.88 -1.30
CA GLU A 277 15.28 27.31 -1.71
C GLU A 277 14.18 26.34 -1.24
N GLY A 278 13.10 26.89 -0.66
CA GLY A 278 11.94 26.12 -0.23
C GLY A 278 12.07 25.48 1.15
N ASN A 279 13.25 25.49 1.77
CA ASN A 279 13.40 24.99 3.14
C ASN A 279 12.83 25.98 4.15
N VAL A 280 12.05 25.46 5.09
CA VAL A 280 11.52 26.20 6.24
C VAL A 280 12.35 25.84 7.47
N PHE A 281 12.82 26.85 8.19
CA PHE A 281 13.59 26.65 9.41
C PHE A 281 13.20 27.65 10.49
N ALA A 282 13.44 27.25 11.73
CA ALA A 282 13.10 28.00 12.91
C ALA A 282 14.36 28.70 13.44
N GLU A 283 14.27 30.00 13.74
CA GLU A 283 15.34 30.75 14.37
C GLU A 283 14.81 31.42 15.64
N VAL A 284 15.62 31.39 16.69
CA VAL A 284 15.29 32.08 17.95
C VAL A 284 15.77 33.52 17.83
N VAL A 285 14.83 34.45 17.70
CA VAL A 285 15.11 35.88 17.67
C VAL A 285 14.46 36.48 18.92
N ASN A 286 15.26 37.14 19.77
CA ASN A 286 14.79 37.72 21.04
C ASN A 286 14.03 36.73 21.95
N ASN A 287 14.56 35.51 22.10
CA ASN A 287 13.98 34.43 22.93
C ASN A 287 12.64 33.85 22.46
N GLU A 288 12.16 34.18 21.25
CA GLU A 288 10.99 33.56 20.61
C GLU A 288 11.37 32.83 19.32
N VAL A 289 10.75 31.67 19.07
CA VAL A 289 10.99 30.86 17.87
C VAL A 289 10.14 31.39 16.71
N LYS A 290 10.77 31.93 15.68
CA LYS A 290 10.12 32.41 14.45
C LYS A 290 10.43 31.49 13.27
N LEU A 291 9.44 31.29 12.39
CA LEU A 291 9.56 30.45 11.20
C LEU A 291 9.87 31.31 9.97
N TYR A 292 10.93 30.93 9.26
CA TYR A 292 11.35 31.55 8.01
C TYR A 292 11.41 30.52 6.90
N TYR A 293 11.20 30.95 5.67
CA TYR A 293 11.50 30.17 4.48
C TYR A 293 12.50 30.89 3.58
N ILE A 294 13.24 30.13 2.79
CA ILE A 294 14.13 30.67 1.76
C ILE A 294 13.37 30.74 0.42
N ASP A 295 13.26 31.94 -0.14
CA ASP A 295 12.59 32.17 -1.41
C ASP A 295 13.45 31.75 -2.62
N LYS A 296 12.86 31.81 -3.82
CA LYS A 296 13.51 31.40 -5.09
C LYS A 296 14.72 32.26 -5.49
N THR A 297 14.96 33.34 -4.76
CA THR A 297 16.10 34.24 -4.94
C THR A 297 17.15 34.08 -3.83
N ASN A 298 17.03 33.02 -3.01
CA ASN A 298 17.86 32.74 -1.83
C ASN A 298 17.76 33.81 -0.72
N GLY A 299 16.68 34.60 -0.70
CA GLY A 299 16.36 35.54 0.37
C GLY A 299 15.60 34.86 1.52
N LYS A 300 15.87 35.29 2.76
CA LYS A 300 15.20 34.79 3.96
C LYS A 300 13.95 35.63 4.25
N THR A 301 12.78 34.99 4.26
CA THR A 301 11.49 35.67 4.45
C THR A 301 10.72 35.07 5.65
N GLU A 302 10.24 35.92 6.56
CA GLU A 302 9.43 35.51 7.71
C GLU A 302 8.04 35.05 7.23
N VAL A 303 7.57 33.90 7.70
CA VAL A 303 6.23 33.41 7.38
C VAL A 303 5.22 34.11 8.30
N ASN A 304 4.51 35.12 7.78
CA ASN A 304 3.48 35.86 8.52
C ASN A 304 2.06 35.41 8.12
N PHE A 305 1.41 34.62 8.98
CA PHE A 305 0.10 34.02 8.73
C PHE A 305 -1.07 35.02 8.69
N ASN A 306 -0.88 36.30 9.04
CA ASN A 306 -1.94 37.32 9.00
C ASN A 306 -2.05 38.05 7.65
N THR A 307 -1.27 37.66 6.62
CA THR A 307 -1.24 38.33 5.30
C THR A 307 -1.92 37.55 4.17
N LEU A 308 -2.59 36.42 4.47
CA LEU A 308 -3.22 35.54 3.50
C LEU A 308 -4.77 35.67 3.42
N GLU A 309 -5.39 36.68 4.04
CA GLU A 309 -6.86 36.90 4.00
C GLU A 309 -7.23 38.15 3.16
N THR A 310 -8.32 38.05 2.37
CA THR A 310 -8.71 39.00 1.31
C THR A 310 -9.70 40.07 1.79
N LYS A 311 -9.27 41.34 1.78
CA LYS A 311 -10.13 42.51 2.04
C LYS A 311 -11.36 42.54 1.11
N THR A 312 -12.58 42.48 1.66
CA THR A 312 -13.84 42.58 0.90
C THR A 312 -14.36 44.04 0.90
N ASN A 313 -14.69 44.62 -0.27
CA ASN A 313 -15.30 45.97 -0.43
C ASN A 313 -16.64 45.87 -1.19
N ILE A 314 -17.68 46.63 -0.79
CA ILE A 314 -19.01 46.67 -1.42
C ILE A 314 -19.37 48.12 -1.80
N GLN A 315 -19.67 48.37 -3.09
CA GLN A 315 -20.04 49.68 -3.65
C GLN A 315 -21.43 49.62 -4.33
N LYS A 316 -22.17 50.74 -4.40
CA LYS A 316 -23.54 50.80 -4.98
C LYS A 316 -23.66 51.78 -6.16
N THR A 317 -24.62 51.53 -7.06
CA THR A 317 -25.05 52.42 -8.16
C THR A 317 -26.56 52.31 -8.43
N ILE A 318 -27.14 53.24 -9.20
CA ILE A 318 -28.56 53.25 -9.63
C ILE A 318 -28.60 53.36 -11.16
N VAL A 319 -29.55 52.66 -11.79
CA VAL A 319 -29.82 52.73 -13.24
C VAL A 319 -30.95 53.73 -13.50
N ASP A 320 -30.73 54.66 -14.42
CA ASP A 320 -31.77 55.65 -14.78
C ASP A 320 -32.89 55.03 -15.65
N ALA A 321 -33.98 55.78 -15.87
CA ALA A 321 -35.15 55.34 -16.66
C ALA A 321 -34.82 55.03 -18.14
N SER A 322 -33.60 55.31 -18.59
CA SER A 322 -33.10 54.96 -19.93
C SER A 322 -32.19 53.73 -19.95
N GLY A 323 -31.96 53.08 -18.79
CA GLY A 323 -31.25 51.81 -18.67
C GLY A 323 -29.73 51.95 -18.50
N LYS A 324 -29.21 53.15 -18.20
CA LYS A 324 -27.76 53.36 -18.03
C LYS A 324 -27.35 53.39 -16.55
N GLU A 325 -26.29 52.65 -16.21
CA GLU A 325 -25.70 52.61 -14.86
C GLU A 325 -24.95 53.91 -14.51
N GLY A 326 -25.16 54.42 -13.28
CA GLY A 326 -24.42 55.54 -12.70
C GLY A 326 -23.06 55.16 -12.10
N THR A 327 -22.36 56.14 -11.51
CA THR A 327 -21.04 55.95 -10.88
C THR A 327 -21.16 55.20 -9.55
N TYR A 328 -20.28 54.22 -9.32
CA TYR A 328 -20.22 53.48 -8.05
C TYR A 328 -19.65 54.34 -6.92
N THR A 329 -20.35 54.35 -5.78
CA THR A 329 -19.93 55.05 -4.55
C THR A 329 -20.00 54.12 -3.34
N ASP A 330 -19.15 54.35 -2.34
CA ASP A 330 -19.17 53.61 -1.08
C ASP A 330 -20.50 53.82 -0.32
N ALA A 331 -20.99 52.77 0.34
CA ALA A 331 -22.26 52.82 1.05
C ALA A 331 -22.13 53.58 2.39
N THR A 332 -22.66 54.79 2.48
CA THR A 332 -22.73 55.56 3.74
C THR A 332 -24.01 55.29 4.53
N LEU A 333 -23.90 55.04 5.83
CA LEU A 333 -25.05 54.86 6.73
C LEU A 333 -25.63 56.22 7.13
N GLY A 334 -26.88 56.50 6.74
CA GLY A 334 -27.62 57.70 7.15
C GLY A 334 -28.16 57.62 8.59
N THR A 335 -29.06 58.54 8.96
CA THR A 335 -29.67 58.60 10.30
C THR A 335 -30.61 57.42 10.58
N LEU A 336 -30.39 56.71 11.69
CA LEU A 336 -31.13 55.49 12.07
C LEU A 336 -32.55 55.79 12.59
N LYS A 337 -33.54 54.98 12.21
CA LYS A 337 -34.95 55.06 12.66
C LYS A 337 -35.44 53.72 13.24
N GLU A 338 -36.37 53.77 14.18
CA GLU A 338 -36.94 52.58 14.83
C GLU A 338 -37.63 51.65 13.82
N GLY A 339 -37.35 50.35 13.89
CA GLY A 339 -37.90 49.33 12.99
C GLY A 339 -37.15 49.11 11.67
N GLN A 340 -36.03 49.80 11.42
CA GLN A 340 -35.19 49.54 10.24
C GLN A 340 -34.42 48.22 10.35
N ILE A 341 -34.42 47.43 9.26
CA ILE A 341 -33.59 46.22 9.15
C ILE A 341 -32.26 46.60 8.50
N LEU A 342 -31.18 46.40 9.26
CA LEU A 342 -29.81 46.72 8.88
C LEU A 342 -28.98 45.44 8.88
N PHE A 343 -28.22 45.21 7.82
CA PHE A 343 -27.27 44.11 7.76
C PHE A 343 -25.91 44.62 8.19
N LYS A 344 -25.48 44.25 9.40
CA LYS A 344 -24.16 44.56 9.95
C LYS A 344 -23.15 43.51 9.49
N TYR A 345 -22.02 43.95 8.95
CA TYR A 345 -20.88 43.07 8.73
C TYR A 345 -19.61 43.67 9.34
N LYS A 346 -18.78 42.81 9.93
CA LYS A 346 -17.49 43.20 10.53
C LYS A 346 -16.47 43.26 9.40
N SER A 347 -15.84 44.40 9.24
CA SER A 347 -14.65 44.57 8.39
C SER A 347 -13.46 43.87 9.03
N GLU A 348 -12.52 43.47 8.19
CA GLU A 348 -11.18 43.03 8.62
C GLU A 348 -10.24 44.22 8.89
N GLU A 349 -10.67 45.43 8.53
CA GLU A 349 -9.96 46.66 8.90
C GLU A 349 -10.11 46.92 10.40
N LEU A 350 -8.98 47.06 11.09
CA LEU A 350 -8.94 47.42 12.50
C LEU A 350 -8.90 48.94 12.65
N ASP A 351 -9.69 49.48 13.57
CA ASP A 351 -9.58 50.87 13.97
C ASP A 351 -8.24 51.13 14.69
N ALA A 352 -7.96 52.41 14.97
CA ALA A 352 -6.71 52.81 15.63
C ALA A 352 -6.47 52.14 17.01
N ASN A 353 -7.48 51.47 17.58
CA ASN A 353 -7.42 50.76 18.85
C ASN A 353 -7.38 49.23 18.66
N GLN A 354 -7.05 48.75 17.45
CA GLN A 354 -6.94 47.34 17.08
C GLN A 354 -8.26 46.55 17.23
N GLN A 355 -9.43 47.20 17.05
CA GLN A 355 -10.73 46.52 17.02
C GLN A 355 -11.36 46.55 15.61
N PRO A 356 -12.07 45.49 15.17
CA PRO A 356 -12.67 45.44 13.83
C PRO A 356 -13.71 46.53 13.59
N VAL A 357 -13.55 47.30 12.50
CA VAL A 357 -14.50 48.33 12.04
C VAL A 357 -15.78 47.64 11.55
N ASN A 358 -16.96 48.18 11.84
CA ASN A 358 -18.24 47.60 11.40
C ASN A 358 -18.87 48.43 10.28
N TYR A 359 -19.27 47.78 9.18
CA TYR A 359 -20.05 48.38 8.09
C TYR A 359 -21.49 47.85 8.09
N TYR A 360 -22.41 48.60 7.47
CA TYR A 360 -23.85 48.33 7.54
C TYR A 360 -24.54 48.60 6.19
N LEU A 361 -25.46 47.73 5.76
CA LEU A 361 -26.30 47.88 4.55
C LEU A 361 -27.78 48.06 4.94
N ASN A 362 -28.44 49.10 4.39
CA ASN A 362 -29.85 49.40 4.65
C ASN A 362 -30.73 49.09 3.43
N ILE A 363 -31.42 47.95 3.45
CA ILE A 363 -32.25 47.46 2.35
C ILE A 363 -33.74 47.86 2.45
N THR A 364 -34.15 48.46 3.58
CA THR A 364 -35.58 48.66 3.88
C THR A 364 -36.19 49.82 3.07
N GLU A 365 -35.42 50.89 2.80
CA GLU A 365 -35.89 51.99 1.94
C GLU A 365 -35.92 51.63 0.45
N GLU A 366 -35.00 50.79 -0.02
CA GLU A 366 -34.88 50.42 -1.43
C GLU A 366 -36.09 49.61 -1.92
N VAL A 367 -36.68 48.77 -1.06
CA VAL A 367 -37.84 47.93 -1.41
C VAL A 367 -39.15 48.72 -1.47
N LYS A 368 -39.33 49.75 -0.63
CA LYS A 368 -40.60 50.50 -0.54
C LYS A 368 -40.91 51.34 -1.78
N ASN A 369 -39.92 51.72 -2.59
CA ASN A 369 -40.11 52.58 -3.76
C ASN A 369 -40.65 51.85 -5.01
N SER A 370 -40.92 50.55 -4.95
CA SER A 370 -41.16 49.70 -6.14
C SER A 370 -42.59 49.19 -6.39
N PHE A 371 -43.60 49.45 -5.53
CA PHE A 371 -44.85 48.63 -5.48
C PHE A 371 -46.24 49.28 -5.75
N ASN A 372 -46.39 50.46 -6.34
CA ASN A 372 -47.73 51.02 -6.61
C ASN A 372 -48.08 50.94 -8.12
N HIS A 373 -49.15 50.23 -8.56
CA HIS A 373 -50.06 50.65 -9.67
C HIS A 373 -51.24 49.68 -9.97
N GLN A 374 -52.27 50.29 -10.57
CA GLN A 374 -53.69 49.92 -10.77
C GLN A 374 -53.96 48.78 -11.78
N ASP A 375 -52.97 48.36 -12.56
CA ASP A 375 -53.12 47.40 -13.66
C ASP A 375 -53.53 45.98 -13.21
N ILE A 376 -53.37 45.69 -11.93
CA ILE A 376 -53.60 44.37 -11.33
C ILE A 376 -55.10 44.03 -11.20
N LYS A 377 -55.98 45.04 -11.12
CA LYS A 377 -57.41 44.81 -10.88
C LYS A 377 -58.20 44.41 -12.13
N ASP A 378 -57.78 44.87 -13.31
CA ASP A 378 -58.60 44.79 -14.53
C ASP A 378 -58.46 43.43 -15.24
N GLU A 379 -57.32 42.76 -15.08
CA GLU A 379 -57.06 41.44 -15.67
C GLU A 379 -57.88 40.32 -15.00
N LEU A 380 -58.31 40.50 -13.74
CA LEU A 380 -58.97 39.45 -12.94
C LEU A 380 -60.40 39.13 -13.43
N ASN A 381 -61.09 40.09 -14.04
CA ASN A 381 -62.51 39.96 -14.41
C ASN A 381 -62.77 39.18 -15.71
N LYS A 382 -61.75 38.95 -16.54
CA LYS A 382 -61.90 38.33 -17.88
C LYS A 382 -62.17 36.81 -17.84
N TYR A 383 -61.90 36.15 -16.71
CA TYR A 383 -61.82 34.69 -16.64
C TYR A 383 -63.09 33.96 -16.16
N LEU A 384 -64.18 34.66 -15.81
CA LEU A 384 -65.31 34.06 -15.07
C LEU A 384 -66.54 33.65 -15.93
N THR A 385 -66.62 33.89 -17.24
CA THR A 385 -67.91 33.85 -17.99
C THR A 385 -68.03 32.95 -19.25
N GLN A 386 -67.07 32.08 -19.62
CA GLN A 386 -67.11 31.36 -20.93
C GLN A 386 -66.98 29.80 -20.94
N GLY A 387 -67.15 29.05 -19.84
CA GLY A 387 -66.92 27.58 -19.85
C GLY A 387 -68.15 26.70 -19.51
N GLY A 388 -68.46 25.70 -20.35
CA GLY A 388 -69.61 24.80 -20.25
C GLY A 388 -69.67 23.87 -19.03
N ASN A 389 -70.90 23.57 -18.58
CA ASN A 389 -71.16 22.74 -17.39
C ASN A 389 -71.01 21.24 -17.70
N VAL A 390 -70.26 20.53 -16.85
CA VAL A 390 -70.10 19.06 -16.88
C VAL A 390 -70.93 18.44 -15.75
N TYR A 391 -71.68 17.37 -16.04
CA TYR A 391 -72.54 16.69 -15.06
C TYR A 391 -71.99 15.28 -14.74
N TYR A 392 -72.16 14.82 -13.49
CA TYR A 392 -71.77 13.49 -13.03
C TYR A 392 -73.02 12.72 -12.55
N GLY A 393 -73.23 11.50 -13.05
CA GLY A 393 -74.39 10.70 -12.66
C GLY A 393 -74.59 9.46 -13.53
N GLU A 394 -75.59 8.67 -13.19
CA GLU A 394 -76.02 7.52 -13.98
C GLU A 394 -76.61 7.99 -15.32
N ILE A 395 -76.25 7.31 -16.41
CA ILE A 395 -76.87 7.54 -17.72
C ILE A 395 -78.21 6.83 -17.81
N THR A 396 -78.29 5.60 -17.31
CA THR A 396 -79.52 4.83 -17.21
C THR A 396 -79.88 4.66 -15.74
N THR A 397 -81.05 5.16 -15.33
CA THR A 397 -81.48 5.11 -13.92
C THR A 397 -81.51 3.67 -13.40
N GLY A 398 -80.71 3.39 -12.36
CA GLY A 398 -80.63 2.09 -11.69
C GLY A 398 -79.52 1.17 -12.18
N ASP A 399 -78.61 1.62 -13.06
CA ASP A 399 -77.48 0.82 -13.55
C ASP A 399 -76.25 0.81 -12.63
N GLY A 400 -76.21 1.72 -11.63
CA GLY A 400 -75.09 1.86 -10.70
C GLY A 400 -73.78 2.37 -11.34
N LYS A 401 -73.82 2.82 -12.61
CA LYS A 401 -72.65 3.23 -13.39
C LYS A 401 -72.64 4.74 -13.56
N PHE A 402 -71.87 5.41 -12.71
CA PHE A 402 -71.70 6.86 -12.74
C PHE A 402 -70.62 7.26 -13.74
N VAL A 403 -70.95 8.20 -14.63
CA VAL A 403 -70.00 8.75 -15.61
C VAL A 403 -70.16 10.27 -15.72
N LEU A 404 -69.15 10.94 -16.29
CA LEU A 404 -69.28 12.32 -16.72
C LEU A 404 -70.06 12.38 -18.04
N TYR A 405 -71.03 13.28 -18.15
CA TYR A 405 -71.82 13.47 -19.35
C TYR A 405 -72.15 14.94 -19.58
N HIS A 406 -72.44 15.28 -20.84
CA HIS A 406 -73.11 16.54 -21.20
C HIS A 406 -74.58 16.30 -21.53
N LEU A 407 -75.41 17.31 -21.26
CA LEU A 407 -76.82 17.32 -21.64
C LEU A 407 -76.94 17.95 -23.02
N ILE A 408 -77.51 17.20 -23.96
CA ILE A 408 -77.85 17.70 -25.29
C ILE A 408 -79.35 17.98 -25.29
N ASP A 409 -79.73 19.23 -25.52
CA ASP A 409 -81.13 19.62 -25.70
C ASP A 409 -81.63 19.04 -27.03
N ASN A 410 -82.69 18.23 -26.99
CA ASN A 410 -83.28 17.64 -28.19
C ASN A 410 -84.23 18.61 -28.92
N GLY A 411 -84.40 19.84 -28.42
CA GLY A 411 -85.25 20.88 -29.02
C GLY A 411 -86.74 20.77 -28.66
N ASP A 412 -87.11 19.78 -27.85
CA ASP A 412 -88.47 19.52 -27.35
C ASP A 412 -88.61 19.73 -25.84
N GLY A 413 -87.58 20.30 -25.19
CA GLY A 413 -87.50 20.46 -23.74
C GLY A 413 -87.04 19.19 -23.00
N THR A 414 -86.66 18.14 -23.72
CA THR A 414 -85.99 16.95 -23.16
C THR A 414 -84.49 17.00 -23.42
N PHE A 415 -83.71 16.42 -22.49
CA PHE A 415 -82.26 16.35 -22.60
C PHE A 415 -81.80 14.91 -22.76
N THR A 416 -80.93 14.64 -23.73
CA THR A 416 -80.20 13.37 -23.84
C THR A 416 -78.86 13.47 -23.10
N LYS A 417 -78.55 12.46 -22.29
CA LYS A 417 -77.24 12.31 -21.64
C LYS A 417 -76.29 11.62 -22.61
N LYS A 418 -75.23 12.29 -23.03
CA LYS A 418 -74.17 11.66 -23.83
C LYS A 418 -72.89 11.53 -22.99
N PRO A 419 -72.35 10.30 -22.82
CA PRO A 419 -71.15 10.07 -22.02
C PRO A 419 -69.95 10.78 -22.63
N ILE A 420 -69.10 11.32 -21.78
CA ILE A 420 -67.80 11.86 -22.14
C ILE A 420 -66.78 10.75 -21.90
N ASP A 421 -66.14 10.25 -22.95
CA ASP A 421 -65.01 9.34 -22.81
C ASP A 421 -63.76 10.17 -22.50
N ILE A 422 -63.24 9.99 -21.30
CA ILE A 422 -62.00 10.62 -20.84
C ILE A 422 -60.86 9.61 -20.78
N SER A 423 -61.03 8.38 -21.29
CA SER A 423 -60.03 7.31 -21.17
C SER A 423 -58.72 7.70 -21.85
N GLU A 424 -58.77 8.28 -23.05
CA GLU A 424 -57.59 8.82 -23.74
C GLU A 424 -56.97 9.97 -22.94
N ASN A 425 -57.78 10.90 -22.41
CA ASN A 425 -57.31 12.02 -21.58
C ASN A 425 -56.69 11.54 -20.26
N ILE A 426 -57.22 10.48 -19.64
CA ILE A 426 -56.66 9.86 -18.43
C ILE A 426 -55.34 9.17 -18.79
N ILE A 427 -55.27 8.45 -19.90
CA ILE A 427 -54.02 7.80 -20.36
C ILE A 427 -52.98 8.87 -20.69
N GLU A 428 -53.36 9.95 -21.37
CA GLU A 428 -52.50 11.09 -21.65
C GLU A 428 -52.07 11.76 -20.35
N THR A 429 -52.98 11.97 -19.39
CA THR A 429 -52.65 12.50 -18.06
C THR A 429 -51.68 11.56 -17.32
N ILE A 430 -51.88 10.24 -17.36
CA ILE A 430 -50.94 9.27 -16.77
C ILE A 430 -49.57 9.33 -17.45
N LYS A 431 -49.51 9.65 -18.75
CA LYS A 431 -48.28 9.78 -19.54
C LYS A 431 -47.58 11.14 -19.38
N THR A 432 -48.32 12.21 -19.08
CA THR A 432 -47.82 13.60 -19.09
C THR A 432 -47.79 14.26 -17.72
N ASN A 433 -48.49 13.69 -16.73
CA ASN A 433 -48.53 14.19 -15.35
C ASN A 433 -47.62 13.36 -14.45
N ASP A 434 -46.43 13.90 -14.20
CA ASP A 434 -45.41 13.26 -13.38
C ASP A 434 -45.92 12.84 -11.99
N LYS A 435 -46.84 13.59 -11.37
CA LYS A 435 -47.39 13.24 -10.04
C LYS A 435 -48.23 11.96 -10.08
N VAL A 436 -49.01 11.77 -11.14
CA VAL A 436 -49.83 10.56 -11.32
C VAL A 436 -48.91 9.39 -11.63
N THR A 437 -47.91 9.59 -12.49
CA THR A 437 -46.90 8.57 -12.78
C THR A 437 -46.09 8.20 -11.52
N GLU A 438 -45.72 9.18 -10.69
CA GLU A 438 -45.02 8.97 -9.42
C GLU A 438 -45.87 8.21 -8.41
N LEU A 439 -47.17 8.56 -8.28
CA LEU A 439 -48.08 7.84 -7.39
C LEU A 439 -48.32 6.40 -7.86
N ILE A 440 -48.46 6.18 -9.17
CA ILE A 440 -48.54 4.82 -9.72
C ILE A 440 -47.26 4.07 -9.41
N LYS A 441 -46.08 4.66 -9.70
CA LYS A 441 -44.78 4.07 -9.35
C LYS A 441 -44.68 3.76 -7.86
N GLU A 442 -45.12 4.67 -6.98
CA GLU A 442 -45.14 4.47 -5.53
C GLU A 442 -46.02 3.29 -5.12
N LYS A 443 -47.23 3.19 -5.68
CA LYS A 443 -48.18 2.11 -5.40
C LYS A 443 -47.79 0.77 -6.01
N THR A 444 -47.01 0.77 -7.10
CA THR A 444 -46.49 -0.44 -7.75
C THR A 444 -45.06 -0.77 -7.35
N LYS A 445 -44.46 -0.04 -6.39
CA LYS A 445 -43.13 -0.38 -5.87
C LYS A 445 -43.19 -1.76 -5.22
N GLU A 446 -42.31 -2.63 -5.67
CA GLU A 446 -42.03 -3.88 -4.98
C GLU A 446 -41.26 -3.54 -3.69
N ILE A 447 -41.92 -3.67 -2.54
CA ILE A 447 -41.28 -3.56 -1.23
C ILE A 447 -40.93 -4.99 -0.81
N VAL A 448 -39.63 -5.25 -0.70
CA VAL A 448 -39.13 -6.53 -0.17
C VAL A 448 -38.73 -6.28 1.28
N GLU A 449 -39.51 -6.85 2.20
CA GLU A 449 -39.21 -6.83 3.63
C GLU A 449 -38.33 -8.02 4.02
N ASN A 450 -37.55 -7.86 5.09
CA ASN A 450 -36.68 -8.92 5.57
C ASN A 450 -37.47 -10.16 5.97
N ASN A 451 -37.03 -11.32 5.49
CA ASN A 451 -37.63 -12.64 5.64
C ASN A 451 -39.06 -12.78 5.06
N VAL A 452 -39.46 -11.85 4.19
CA VAL A 452 -40.72 -11.94 3.42
C VAL A 452 -40.39 -12.34 1.98
N THR A 453 -41.16 -13.30 1.47
CA THR A 453 -41.08 -13.73 0.07
C THR A 453 -42.08 -12.92 -0.75
N THR A 454 -41.58 -12.09 -1.66
CA THR A 454 -42.39 -11.17 -2.48
C THR A 454 -42.40 -11.65 -3.94
N GLU A 455 -43.58 -11.66 -4.57
CA GLU A 455 -43.72 -11.92 -6.02
C GLU A 455 -43.29 -10.69 -6.81
N THR A 456 -42.38 -10.86 -7.76
CA THR A 456 -41.78 -9.74 -8.54
C THR A 456 -42.67 -9.25 -9.70
N GLY A 457 -43.74 -9.99 -10.02
CA GLY A 457 -44.55 -9.80 -11.22
C GLY A 457 -43.95 -10.34 -12.52
N GLU A 458 -42.71 -10.82 -12.51
CA GLU A 458 -42.06 -11.47 -13.65
C GLU A 458 -42.45 -12.95 -13.77
N VAL A 459 -42.55 -13.43 -15.01
CA VAL A 459 -42.87 -14.82 -15.33
C VAL A 459 -41.79 -15.39 -16.24
N ILE A 460 -41.13 -16.47 -15.82
CA ILE A 460 -40.09 -17.15 -16.59
C ILE A 460 -40.52 -18.60 -16.84
N GLY A 461 -40.64 -18.98 -18.12
CA GLY A 461 -41.04 -20.34 -18.49
C GLY A 461 -42.44 -20.74 -18.01
N GLY A 462 -43.33 -19.76 -17.78
CA GLY A 462 -44.68 -19.98 -17.26
C GLY A 462 -44.78 -20.07 -15.73
N PHE A 463 -43.66 -19.91 -15.02
CA PHE A 463 -43.61 -19.88 -13.56
C PHE A 463 -43.33 -18.48 -13.04
N LYS A 464 -43.88 -18.15 -11.89
CA LYS A 464 -43.70 -16.86 -11.23
C LYS A 464 -42.27 -16.72 -10.68
N VAL A 465 -41.78 -15.49 -10.57
CA VAL A 465 -40.48 -15.17 -9.99
C VAL A 465 -40.67 -14.45 -8.66
N PHE A 466 -39.93 -14.91 -7.65
CA PHE A 466 -39.97 -14.36 -6.29
C PHE A 466 -38.61 -13.79 -5.90
N LYS A 467 -38.67 -12.81 -4.99
CA LYS A 467 -37.51 -12.17 -4.37
C LYS A 467 -37.68 -12.15 -2.86
N THR A 468 -36.59 -12.37 -2.13
CA THR A 468 -36.58 -12.31 -0.67
C THR A 468 -35.22 -11.84 -0.17
N ILE A 469 -35.19 -11.26 1.03
CA ILE A 469 -33.97 -10.93 1.76
C ILE A 469 -33.95 -11.77 3.03
N VAL A 470 -32.89 -12.54 3.25
CA VAL A 470 -32.70 -13.33 4.47
C VAL A 470 -31.38 -12.95 5.11
N SER A 471 -31.35 -12.89 6.43
CA SER A 471 -30.08 -12.68 7.14
C SER A 471 -29.47 -14.04 7.46
N ALA A 472 -28.20 -14.23 7.07
CA ALA A 472 -27.47 -15.47 7.23
C ALA A 472 -26.08 -15.22 7.84
N SER A 473 -25.54 -16.21 8.54
CA SER A 473 -24.23 -16.12 9.17
C SER A 473 -23.26 -17.15 8.59
N VAL A 474 -21.97 -16.82 8.64
CA VAL A 474 -20.90 -17.75 8.29
C VAL A 474 -20.19 -18.18 9.57
N VAL A 475 -20.02 -19.49 9.74
CA VAL A 475 -19.26 -20.08 10.85
C VAL A 475 -17.81 -20.33 10.43
N GLN A 476 -16.93 -20.59 11.41
CA GLN A 476 -15.54 -20.95 11.13
C GLN A 476 -15.48 -22.16 10.17
N GLY A 477 -14.64 -22.03 9.15
CA GLY A 477 -14.33 -23.11 8.24
C GLY A 477 -13.21 -23.98 8.77
N GLU A 478 -13.00 -25.11 8.09
CA GLU A 478 -11.87 -26.01 8.32
C GLU A 478 -11.17 -26.24 6.99
N THR A 479 -9.87 -25.95 6.94
CA THR A 479 -9.03 -26.12 5.76
C THR A 479 -8.70 -27.59 5.52
N SER A 480 -8.15 -27.92 4.35
CA SER A 480 -7.85 -29.31 3.98
C SER A 480 -6.84 -30.01 4.90
N ASP A 481 -6.06 -29.26 5.66
CA ASP A 481 -5.11 -29.76 6.67
C ASP A 481 -5.71 -29.84 8.09
N GLY A 482 -7.01 -29.57 8.26
CA GLY A 482 -7.72 -29.62 9.54
C GLY A 482 -7.62 -28.34 10.37
N THR A 483 -7.02 -27.27 9.84
CA THR A 483 -6.90 -26.00 10.57
C THR A 483 -8.22 -25.24 10.57
N LYS A 484 -8.66 -24.78 11.75
CA LYS A 484 -9.82 -23.88 11.85
C LYS A 484 -9.46 -22.48 11.39
N VAL A 485 -10.34 -21.89 10.57
CA VAL A 485 -10.16 -20.56 10.00
C VAL A 485 -11.42 -19.71 10.15
N ASP A 486 -11.24 -18.40 10.28
CA ASP A 486 -12.32 -17.44 10.50
C ASP A 486 -13.06 -17.06 9.19
N TYR A 487 -13.17 -17.98 8.25
CA TYR A 487 -13.91 -17.83 6.99
C TYR A 487 -14.40 -19.18 6.48
N ASN A 488 -15.44 -19.18 5.64
CA ASN A 488 -15.97 -20.40 5.05
C ASN A 488 -16.59 -20.10 3.67
N THR A 489 -16.87 -21.16 2.92
CA THR A 489 -17.45 -21.09 1.56
C THR A 489 -18.95 -21.36 1.55
N THR A 490 -19.58 -21.50 2.71
CA THR A 490 -21.01 -21.76 2.89
C THR A 490 -21.55 -20.95 4.06
N PHE A 491 -22.86 -20.76 4.11
CA PHE A 491 -23.55 -20.32 5.32
C PHE A 491 -23.61 -21.44 6.36
N SER A 492 -23.85 -21.05 7.60
CA SER A 492 -23.96 -21.94 8.76
C SER A 492 -25.15 -22.89 8.70
N GLU A 493 -26.24 -22.44 8.09
CA GLU A 493 -27.48 -23.20 7.92
C GLU A 493 -28.02 -23.01 6.49
N SER A 494 -28.82 -23.97 6.04
CA SER A 494 -29.53 -23.88 4.76
C SER A 494 -30.59 -22.78 4.81
N ILE A 495 -30.70 -22.01 3.73
CA ILE A 495 -31.71 -20.94 3.62
C ILE A 495 -33.07 -21.57 3.26
N LYS A 496 -34.09 -21.33 4.07
CA LYS A 496 -35.44 -21.90 3.89
C LYS A 496 -36.32 -20.98 3.05
N LEU A 497 -36.61 -21.36 1.80
CA LEU A 497 -37.37 -20.56 0.84
C LEU A 497 -38.77 -21.14 0.59
N GLU A 498 -39.78 -20.29 0.55
CA GLU A 498 -41.14 -20.69 0.19
C GLU A 498 -41.27 -20.90 -1.31
N LYS A 499 -42.06 -21.89 -1.73
CA LYS A 499 -42.43 -22.11 -3.15
C LYS A 499 -41.22 -22.23 -4.10
N PHE A 500 -40.06 -22.65 -3.61
CA PHE A 500 -38.82 -22.62 -4.39
C PHE A 500 -38.75 -23.75 -5.43
N SER A 501 -38.42 -23.40 -6.67
CA SER A 501 -38.08 -24.37 -7.72
C SER A 501 -36.63 -24.26 -8.15
N ARG A 502 -36.17 -23.07 -8.54
CA ARG A 502 -34.82 -22.86 -9.07
C ARG A 502 -34.27 -21.49 -8.74
N LEU A 503 -33.04 -21.46 -8.22
CA LEU A 503 -32.31 -20.22 -7.93
C LEU A 503 -31.90 -19.52 -9.24
N LEU A 504 -32.13 -18.21 -9.30
CA LEU A 504 -31.75 -17.37 -10.45
C LEU A 504 -30.54 -16.48 -10.13
N ASN A 505 -30.58 -15.79 -8.99
CA ASN A 505 -29.55 -14.85 -8.57
C ASN A 505 -29.45 -14.80 -7.04
N VAL A 506 -28.26 -14.50 -6.54
CA VAL A 506 -27.99 -14.22 -5.13
C VAL A 506 -27.08 -13.00 -5.05
N GLU A 507 -27.46 -12.03 -4.22
CA GLU A 507 -26.61 -10.91 -3.84
C GLU A 507 -26.38 -10.99 -2.33
N ILE A 508 -25.11 -11.08 -1.93
CA ILE A 508 -24.71 -11.12 -0.53
C ILE A 508 -24.14 -9.76 -0.16
N LEU A 509 -24.70 -9.18 0.89
CA LEU A 509 -24.36 -7.86 1.41
C LEU A 509 -23.66 -8.00 2.76
N ASP A 510 -22.68 -7.15 3.04
CA ASP A 510 -22.06 -7.05 4.36
C ASP A 510 -22.97 -6.33 5.38
N ASP A 511 -22.46 -6.19 6.60
CA ASP A 511 -23.12 -5.50 7.72
C ASP A 511 -23.39 -4.01 7.48
N LYS A 512 -22.81 -3.44 6.42
CA LYS A 512 -23.02 -2.05 5.99
C LYS A 512 -23.93 -1.96 4.76
N GLY A 513 -24.46 -3.09 4.28
CA GLY A 513 -25.28 -3.15 3.08
C GLY A 513 -24.49 -3.00 1.77
N GLN A 514 -23.17 -3.25 1.77
CA GLN A 514 -22.37 -3.26 0.54
C GLN A 514 -22.31 -4.66 -0.06
N VAL A 515 -22.43 -4.75 -1.37
CA VAL A 515 -22.35 -6.03 -2.09
C VAL A 515 -20.94 -6.60 -1.97
N VAL A 516 -20.83 -7.79 -1.37
CA VAL A 516 -19.56 -8.53 -1.24
C VAL A 516 -19.44 -9.69 -2.21
N LEU A 517 -20.56 -10.29 -2.63
CA LEU A 517 -20.55 -11.41 -3.57
C LEU A 517 -21.90 -11.50 -4.30
N THR A 518 -21.87 -11.75 -5.60
CA THR A 518 -23.07 -11.93 -6.44
C THR A 518 -23.15 -13.29 -7.13
N THR A 519 -22.14 -14.14 -6.91
CA THR A 519 -22.03 -15.44 -7.57
C THR A 519 -22.03 -16.56 -6.55
N VAL A 520 -22.84 -17.57 -6.82
CA VAL A 520 -22.91 -18.80 -6.03
C VAL A 520 -22.78 -20.02 -6.94
N THR A 521 -22.32 -21.13 -6.38
CA THR A 521 -22.12 -22.40 -7.09
C THR A 521 -22.57 -23.58 -6.22
N ASP A 522 -22.57 -24.79 -6.79
CA ASP A 522 -22.95 -26.03 -6.11
C ASP A 522 -24.30 -25.93 -5.38
N VAL A 523 -25.28 -25.27 -6.01
CA VAL A 523 -26.63 -25.07 -5.46
C VAL A 523 -27.31 -26.43 -5.29
N LYS A 524 -27.80 -26.70 -4.08
CA LYS A 524 -28.55 -27.90 -3.71
C LYS A 524 -29.83 -27.48 -3.00
N ALA A 525 -30.94 -28.10 -3.39
CA ALA A 525 -32.20 -27.97 -2.70
C ALA A 525 -32.55 -29.30 -2.03
N GLY A 526 -32.92 -29.26 -0.76
CA GLY A 526 -33.44 -30.41 -0.04
C GLY A 526 -34.93 -30.61 -0.27
N SER A 527 -35.53 -31.55 0.47
CA SER A 527 -36.98 -31.73 0.48
C SER A 527 -37.67 -30.62 1.26
N ALA A 528 -38.80 -30.13 0.75
CA ALA A 528 -39.58 -29.11 1.44
C ALA A 528 -40.14 -29.64 2.77
N ASP A 529 -40.02 -28.85 3.83
CA ASP A 529 -40.64 -29.08 5.13
C ASP A 529 -41.47 -27.84 5.51
N GLN A 530 -42.71 -28.06 5.96
CA GLN A 530 -43.69 -27.00 6.27
C GLN A 530 -43.83 -25.94 5.14
N GLY A 531 -43.76 -26.37 3.87
CA GLY A 531 -43.87 -25.48 2.71
C GLY A 531 -42.61 -24.66 2.39
N LYS A 532 -41.49 -24.92 3.08
CA LYS A 532 -40.20 -24.26 2.82
C LYS A 532 -39.15 -25.26 2.38
N THR A 533 -38.48 -24.96 1.28
CA THR A 533 -37.38 -25.75 0.73
C THR A 533 -36.06 -25.24 1.29
N PRO A 534 -35.26 -26.07 1.99
CA PRO A 534 -33.91 -25.68 2.39
C PRO A 534 -32.99 -25.66 1.16
N VAL A 535 -32.31 -24.53 0.96
CA VAL A 535 -31.39 -24.29 -0.16
C VAL A 535 -30.01 -24.02 0.40
N GLU A 536 -29.04 -24.79 -0.09
CA GLU A 536 -27.63 -24.63 0.20
C GLU A 536 -26.89 -24.29 -1.08
N PHE A 537 -25.87 -23.46 -0.96
CA PHE A 537 -24.97 -23.15 -2.05
C PHE A 537 -23.62 -22.75 -1.49
N ARG A 538 -22.62 -22.77 -2.36
CA ARG A 538 -21.28 -22.28 -2.05
C ARG A 538 -21.04 -20.93 -2.68
N PHE A 539 -20.18 -20.15 -2.04
CA PHE A 539 -19.79 -18.83 -2.49
C PHE A 539 -18.78 -18.93 -3.64
N GLY A 540 -19.05 -18.30 -4.78
CA GLY A 540 -18.16 -18.28 -5.94
C GLY A 540 -18.82 -18.77 -7.23
N VAL A 541 -18.02 -19.18 -8.21
CA VAL A 541 -18.48 -19.53 -9.56
C VAL A 541 -17.83 -20.82 -10.05
N GLY A 542 -18.65 -21.77 -10.51
CA GLY A 542 -18.18 -23.07 -10.98
C GLY A 542 -17.43 -23.84 -9.88
N LYS A 543 -16.11 -23.96 -10.02
CA LYS A 543 -15.21 -24.62 -9.06
C LYS A 543 -14.23 -23.65 -8.40
N MET A 544 -14.47 -22.35 -8.54
CA MET A 544 -13.77 -21.29 -7.82
C MET A 544 -14.64 -20.89 -6.64
N TYR A 545 -14.09 -21.00 -5.43
CA TYR A 545 -14.76 -20.67 -4.19
C TYR A 545 -14.16 -19.39 -3.59
N ALA A 546 -15.02 -18.43 -3.31
CA ALA A 546 -14.68 -17.15 -2.72
C ALA A 546 -15.23 -17.12 -1.29
N PRO A 547 -14.42 -17.41 -0.26
CA PRO A 547 -14.93 -17.53 1.10
C PRO A 547 -15.33 -16.18 1.67
N LEU A 548 -16.29 -16.19 2.59
CA LEU A 548 -16.71 -15.02 3.35
C LEU A 548 -16.24 -15.16 4.80
N ALA A 549 -15.99 -14.02 5.46
CA ALA A 549 -15.54 -13.99 6.84
C ALA A 549 -16.62 -14.54 7.79
N SER A 550 -16.21 -15.38 8.73
CA SER A 550 -17.05 -15.89 9.80
C SER A 550 -17.28 -14.84 10.90
N GLY A 551 -18.27 -15.09 11.76
CA GLY A 551 -18.58 -14.18 12.87
C GLY A 551 -19.27 -12.88 12.46
N LYS A 552 -19.65 -12.76 11.19
CA LYS A 552 -20.46 -11.67 10.64
C LYS A 552 -21.83 -12.18 10.20
N GLN A 553 -22.82 -11.29 10.27
CA GLN A 553 -24.09 -11.46 9.57
C GLN A 553 -24.01 -10.85 8.18
N TYR A 554 -24.68 -11.49 7.24
CA TYR A 554 -24.81 -11.05 5.86
C TYR A 554 -26.28 -11.02 5.49
N ASP A 555 -26.70 -9.96 4.80
CA ASP A 555 -28.02 -9.93 4.18
C ASP A 555 -27.92 -10.54 2.79
N VAL A 556 -28.74 -11.56 2.54
CA VAL A 556 -28.72 -12.35 1.32
C VAL A 556 -30.01 -12.08 0.57
N ILE A 557 -29.90 -11.39 -0.55
CA ILE A 557 -31.01 -11.16 -1.47
C ILE A 557 -31.03 -12.33 -2.45
N LEU A 558 -32.12 -13.11 -2.45
CA LEU A 558 -32.31 -14.21 -3.37
C LEU A 558 -33.44 -13.89 -4.35
N ARG A 559 -33.19 -14.18 -5.63
CA ARG A 559 -34.21 -14.20 -6.67
C ARG A 559 -34.30 -15.59 -7.25
N TYR A 560 -35.51 -16.14 -7.36
CA TYR A 560 -35.72 -17.53 -7.76
C TYR A 560 -37.05 -17.72 -8.49
N ILE A 561 -37.10 -18.75 -9.34
CA ILE A 561 -38.33 -19.24 -9.96
C ILE A 561 -39.09 -20.08 -8.93
N SER A 562 -40.40 -19.85 -8.82
CA SER A 562 -41.25 -20.65 -7.96
C SER A 562 -41.77 -21.93 -8.61
N ASP A 563 -42.37 -22.81 -7.80
CA ASP A 563 -43.16 -23.95 -8.26
C ASP A 563 -44.59 -23.57 -8.70
N GLU A 564 -44.98 -22.30 -8.57
CA GLU A 564 -46.29 -21.78 -8.96
C GLU A 564 -46.34 -21.33 -10.42
N LYS A 565 -47.31 -21.86 -11.17
CA LYS A 565 -47.59 -21.42 -12.54
C LYS A 565 -48.34 -20.10 -12.57
N PHE A 566 -47.94 -19.22 -13.49
CA PHE A 566 -48.69 -18.03 -13.80
C PHE A 566 -49.96 -18.39 -14.57
N THR A 567 -51.11 -17.86 -14.14
CA THR A 567 -52.39 -18.00 -14.84
C THR A 567 -52.90 -16.59 -15.18
N PRO A 568 -52.90 -16.18 -16.46
CA PRO A 568 -53.40 -14.86 -16.84
C PRO A 568 -54.91 -14.77 -16.58
N THR A 569 -55.33 -13.72 -15.88
CA THR A 569 -56.75 -13.36 -15.75
C THR A 569 -57.23 -12.87 -17.11
N LYS A 570 -58.25 -13.52 -17.67
CA LYS A 570 -58.84 -13.19 -18.98
C LYS A 570 -59.67 -11.92 -18.93
#